data_AF-A0A5C7LG08-F1
#
_entry.id   AF-A0A5C7LG08-F1
#
_cell.length_a   1.000
_cell.length_b   1.000
_cell.length_c   1.000
_cell.angle_alpha   90.00
_cell.angle_beta   90.00
_cell.angle_gamma   90.00
#
_symmetry.space_group_name_H-M   'P 1'
#
loop_
_entity.id
_entity.type
_entity.pdbx_description
1 polymer ?
#
loop_
_entity_poly.entity_id
_entity_poly.type
_entity_poly.pdbx_seq_one_letter_code
_entity_poly.pdbx_strand_id
1 'polypeptide(L)'
;MASDLYRRVMRWNAEQGDEERTTLAHRVWDGTPWMVNWYTGGVNDGRTRDMIEWCFERYGEQAWWPAGRPGAWQRGSATIFGWEWWGFDTEAKMREFMAAWPTPDDVPNQNEEI
;
A
#
# COMPACT_ATOMS: atom_id res chain seq x y z
N MET A 1 7.46 3.59 14.14
CA MET A 1 6.49 4.63 13.71
C MET A 1 5.84 4.13 12.43
N ALA A 2 4.57 4.46 12.19
CA ALA A 2 3.76 3.94 11.07
C ALA A 2 2.83 5.04 10.53
N SER A 3 2.22 4.80 9.37
CA SER A 3 1.19 5.68 8.78
C SER A 3 -0.14 5.62 9.56
N ASP A 4 -0.99 6.65 9.40
CA ASP A 4 -2.34 6.64 9.99
C ASP A 4 -3.26 5.61 9.31
N LEU A 5 -3.10 5.35 8.02
CA LEU A 5 -3.83 4.28 7.33
C LEU A 5 -3.51 2.93 7.96
N TYR A 6 -2.24 2.60 8.17
CA TYR A 6 -1.84 1.36 8.85
C TYR A 6 -2.51 1.24 10.24
N ARG A 7 -2.45 2.30 11.07
CA ARG A 7 -3.05 2.29 12.41
C ARG A 7 -4.57 2.04 12.36
N ARG A 8 -5.27 2.69 11.42
CA ARG A 8 -6.71 2.51 11.21
C ARG A 8 -7.03 1.08 10.79
N VAL A 9 -6.27 0.51 9.85
CA VAL A 9 -6.45 -0.86 9.37
C VAL A 9 -6.25 -1.88 10.49
N MET A 10 -5.19 -1.74 11.29
CA MET A 10 -4.95 -2.65 12.42
C MET A 10 -6.05 -2.53 13.49
N ARG A 11 -6.47 -1.31 13.83
CA ARG A 11 -7.58 -1.08 14.77
C ARG A 11 -8.88 -1.70 14.26
N TRP A 12 -9.24 -1.44 13.01
CA TRP A 12 -10.46 -2.00 12.42
C TRP A 12 -10.45 -3.53 12.42
N ASN A 13 -9.33 -4.17 12.10
CA ASN A 13 -9.21 -5.63 12.18
C ASN A 13 -9.34 -6.15 13.62
N ALA A 14 -8.77 -5.45 14.60
CA ALA A 14 -8.89 -5.83 16.00
C ALA A 14 -10.32 -5.66 16.56
N GLU A 15 -11.08 -4.69 16.05
CA GLU A 15 -12.45 -4.40 16.51
C GLU A 15 -13.52 -5.22 15.79
N GLN A 16 -13.33 -5.49 14.49
CA GLN A 16 -14.35 -6.09 13.61
C GLN A 16 -13.98 -7.50 13.10
N GLY A 17 -12.71 -7.89 13.22
CA GLY A 17 -12.22 -9.19 12.81
C GLY A 17 -12.17 -10.20 13.96
N ASP A 18 -11.91 -11.45 13.60
CA ASP A 18 -11.44 -12.45 14.55
C ASP A 18 -9.91 -12.35 14.75
N GLU A 19 -9.38 -13.13 15.69
CA GLU A 19 -7.95 -13.18 15.98
C GLU A 19 -7.13 -13.58 14.74
N GLU A 20 -7.69 -14.42 13.87
CA GLU A 20 -7.06 -14.86 12.62
C GLU A 20 -6.88 -13.70 11.63
N ARG A 21 -7.91 -12.88 11.42
CA ARG A 21 -7.84 -11.68 10.56
C ARG A 21 -6.86 -10.64 11.10
N THR A 22 -6.86 -10.40 12.40
CA THR A 22 -5.92 -9.47 13.04
C THR A 22 -4.48 -9.96 12.85
N THR A 23 -4.25 -11.25 13.08
CA THR A 23 -2.94 -11.88 12.86
C THR A 23 -2.51 -11.81 11.39
N LEU A 24 -3.45 -12.04 10.47
CA LEU A 24 -3.18 -11.95 9.04
C LEU A 24 -2.82 -10.51 8.63
N ALA A 25 -3.54 -9.51 9.14
CA ALA A 25 -3.27 -8.10 8.84
C ALA A 25 -1.84 -7.71 9.28
N HIS A 26 -1.43 -8.12 10.48
CA HIS A 26 -0.07 -7.91 10.96
C HIS A 26 0.98 -8.62 10.10
N ARG A 27 0.75 -9.90 9.77
CA ARG A 27 1.66 -10.66 8.90
C ARG A 27 1.84 -10.03 7.52
N VAL A 28 0.78 -9.43 6.98
CA VAL A 28 0.83 -8.75 5.69
C VAL A 28 1.55 -7.41 5.80
N TRP A 29 1.21 -6.57 6.78
CA TRP A 29 1.59 -5.14 6.73
C TRP A 29 2.70 -4.71 7.69
N ASP A 30 3.08 -5.51 8.69
CA ASP A 30 4.10 -5.11 9.68
C ASP A 30 5.48 -4.82 9.06
N GLY A 31 5.80 -5.50 7.96
CA GLY A 31 7.04 -5.24 7.20
C GLY A 31 7.02 -3.93 6.40
N THR A 32 5.84 -3.38 6.15
CA THR A 32 5.63 -2.17 5.32
C THR A 32 4.57 -1.23 5.92
N PRO A 33 4.77 -0.74 7.15
CA PRO A 33 3.75 -0.04 7.93
C PRO A 33 3.48 1.41 7.46
N TRP A 34 4.27 1.92 6.52
CA TRP A 34 4.03 3.20 5.86
C TRP A 34 3.10 2.98 4.67
N MET A 35 1.81 2.89 4.99
CA MET A 35 0.74 2.61 4.05
C MET A 35 0.10 3.89 3.52
N VAL A 36 -0.25 3.87 2.24
CA VAL A 36 -1.01 4.92 1.55
C VAL A 36 -2.09 4.28 0.67
N ASN A 37 -3.25 4.90 0.58
CA ASN A 37 -4.24 4.56 -0.46
C ASN A 37 -3.95 5.46 -1.66
N TRP A 38 -3.48 4.89 -2.76
CA TRP A 38 -2.93 5.66 -3.87
C TRP A 38 -3.57 5.34 -5.20
N TYR A 39 -3.67 6.36 -6.05
CA TYR A 39 -4.25 6.21 -7.37
C TYR A 39 -3.25 5.53 -8.31
N THR A 40 -3.63 4.34 -8.74
CA THR A 40 -2.85 3.43 -9.59
C THR A 40 -3.35 3.38 -11.03
N GLY A 41 -4.46 4.06 -11.32
CA GLY A 41 -5.06 4.08 -12.65
C GLY A 41 -6.12 3.02 -12.87
N GLY A 42 -6.60 2.92 -14.11
CA GLY A 42 -7.46 1.85 -14.59
C GLY A 42 -6.65 0.63 -15.04
N VAL A 43 -7.30 -0.53 -15.09
CA VAL A 43 -6.67 -1.83 -15.43
C VAL A 43 -5.87 -1.82 -16.75
N ASN A 44 -6.18 -0.90 -17.67
CA ASN A 44 -5.61 -0.87 -19.02
C ASN A 44 -4.72 0.36 -19.32
N ASP A 45 -4.44 1.24 -18.36
CA ASP A 45 -3.68 2.47 -18.64
C ASP A 45 -2.16 2.35 -18.48
N GLY A 46 -1.68 1.22 -17.95
CA GLY A 46 -0.26 0.93 -17.77
C GLY A 46 0.37 1.60 -16.53
N ARG A 47 -0.29 2.56 -15.88
CA ARG A 47 0.26 3.32 -14.75
C ARG A 47 0.67 2.40 -13.60
N THR A 48 -0.18 1.43 -13.25
CA THR A 48 0.13 0.44 -12.21
C THR A 48 1.40 -0.35 -12.52
N ARG A 49 1.62 -0.72 -13.78
CA ARG A 49 2.82 -1.46 -14.21
C ARG A 49 4.06 -0.59 -14.03
N ASP A 50 4.01 0.65 -14.48
CA ASP A 50 5.15 1.57 -14.40
C ASP A 50 5.52 1.88 -12.94
N MET A 51 4.52 1.99 -12.06
CA MET A 51 4.71 2.13 -10.61
C MET A 51 5.39 0.91 -9.98
N ILE A 52 4.99 -0.31 -10.39
CA ILE A 52 5.61 -1.56 -9.94
C ILE A 52 7.08 -1.62 -10.39
N GLU A 53 7.35 -1.33 -11.66
CA GLU A 53 8.70 -1.33 -12.22
C GLU A 53 9.59 -0.29 -11.52
N TRP A 54 9.07 0.91 -11.30
CA TRP A 54 9.77 1.98 -10.59
C TRP A 54 10.16 1.57 -9.16
N CYS A 55 9.26 0.90 -8.43
CA CYS A 55 9.55 0.40 -7.08
C CYS A 55 10.57 -0.75 -7.12
N PHE A 56 10.46 -1.64 -8.11
CA PHE A 56 11.40 -2.73 -8.31
C PHE A 56 12.83 -2.22 -8.53
N GLU A 57 13.01 -1.24 -9.41
CA GLU A 57 14.32 -0.67 -9.73
C GLU A 57 14.98 0.02 -8.52
N ARG A 58 14.18 0.65 -7.65
CA ARG A 58 14.70 1.47 -6.54
C ARG A 58 14.86 0.70 -5.24
N TYR A 59 13.91 -0.17 -4.95
CA TYR A 59 13.77 -0.80 -3.64
C TYR A 59 13.94 -2.32 -3.71
N GLY A 60 14.17 -2.85 -4.90
CA GLY A 60 14.27 -4.27 -5.15
C GLY A 60 12.90 -4.94 -5.12
N GLU A 61 12.91 -6.22 -4.80
CA GLU A 61 11.73 -7.05 -4.98
C GLU A 61 10.63 -6.72 -3.98
N GLN A 62 9.39 -6.86 -4.44
CA GLN A 62 8.21 -6.68 -3.61
C GLN A 62 8.21 -7.67 -2.44
N ALA A 63 7.76 -7.23 -1.26
CA ALA A 63 7.43 -8.15 -0.20
C ALA A 63 6.25 -9.03 -0.67
N TRP A 64 6.37 -10.35 -0.47
CA TRP A 64 5.36 -11.29 -0.93
C TRP A 64 4.83 -12.12 0.23
N TRP A 65 3.61 -11.79 0.64
CA TRP A 65 2.78 -12.63 1.49
C TRP A 65 1.87 -13.53 0.62
N PRO A 66 1.65 -14.83 0.94
CA PRO A 66 2.04 -15.58 2.14
C PRO A 66 3.40 -16.30 2.08
N ALA A 67 4.16 -16.15 0.99
CA ALA A 67 5.45 -16.84 0.81
C ALA A 67 6.56 -16.36 1.77
N GLY A 68 6.28 -15.35 2.61
CA GLY A 68 7.18 -14.87 3.67
C GLY A 68 8.39 -14.12 3.13
N ARG A 69 8.33 -13.61 1.90
CA ARG A 69 9.46 -12.93 1.30
C ARG A 69 9.57 -11.49 1.82
N PRO A 70 10.68 -11.11 2.47
CA PRO A 70 10.88 -9.73 2.89
C PRO A 70 11.09 -8.83 1.67
N GLY A 71 10.56 -7.62 1.75
CA GLY A 71 10.74 -6.58 0.74
C GLY A 71 10.50 -5.20 1.34
N ALA A 72 11.09 -4.18 0.73
CA ALA A 72 10.99 -2.80 1.21
C ALA A 72 9.65 -2.13 0.88
N TRP A 73 8.84 -2.78 0.04
CA TRP A 73 7.55 -2.25 -0.43
C TRP A 73 6.60 -3.39 -0.80
N GLN A 74 5.29 -3.11 -0.76
CA GLN A 74 4.26 -4.03 -1.24
C GLN A 74 2.99 -3.31 -1.70
N ARG A 75 2.12 -4.04 -2.41
CA ARG A 75 0.78 -3.59 -2.81
C ARG A 75 -0.30 -4.44 -2.16
N GLY A 76 -1.48 -3.86 -1.99
CA GLY A 76 -2.70 -4.59 -1.69
C GLY A 76 -3.14 -5.46 -2.88
N SER A 77 -3.96 -6.47 -2.61
CA SER A 77 -4.49 -7.37 -3.65
C SER A 77 -5.73 -6.84 -4.36
N ALA A 78 -6.31 -5.73 -3.88
CA ALA A 78 -7.56 -5.17 -4.37
C ALA A 78 -7.38 -3.73 -4.83
N THR A 79 -7.75 -3.46 -6.08
CA THR A 79 -7.89 -2.11 -6.64
C THR A 79 -9.36 -1.74 -6.69
N ILE A 80 -9.76 -0.68 -5.99
CA ILE A 80 -11.15 -0.20 -5.90
C ILE A 80 -11.20 1.18 -6.55
N PHE A 81 -11.94 1.32 -7.66
CA PHE A 81 -12.03 2.58 -8.43
C PHE A 81 -10.68 3.21 -8.81
N GLY A 82 -9.67 2.38 -9.10
CA GLY A 82 -8.31 2.81 -9.43
C GLY A 82 -7.43 3.17 -8.23
N TRP A 83 -7.94 3.00 -7.01
CA TRP A 83 -7.20 3.20 -5.77
C TRP A 83 -6.78 1.87 -5.17
N GLU A 84 -5.58 1.83 -4.62
CA GLU A 84 -5.03 0.65 -4.01
C GLU A 84 -4.10 1.01 -2.87
N TRP A 85 -3.99 0.10 -1.89
CA TRP A 85 -3.03 0.27 -0.81
C TRP A 85 -1.62 -0.07 -1.26
N TRP A 86 -0.69 0.81 -0.92
CA TRP A 86 0.75 0.61 -1.08
C TRP A 86 1.42 0.78 0.26
N GLY A 87 2.34 -0.11 0.59
CA GLY A 87 3.10 -0.10 1.84
C GLY A 87 4.59 0.03 1.60
N PHE A 88 5.28 0.72 2.50
CA PHE A 88 6.74 0.87 2.50
C PHE A 88 7.32 0.62 3.90
N ASP A 89 8.58 0.17 3.95
CA ASP A 89 9.30 -0.06 5.21
C ASP A 89 9.61 1.24 5.97
N THR A 90 9.68 2.37 5.27
CA THR A 90 10.09 3.67 5.80
C THR A 90 9.20 4.79 5.24
N GLU A 91 9.01 5.83 6.06
CA GLU A 91 8.22 7.01 5.68
C GLU A 91 8.82 7.74 4.48
N ALA A 92 10.15 7.79 4.40
CA ALA A 92 10.88 8.44 3.32
C ALA A 92 10.52 7.82 1.96
N LYS A 93 10.54 6.48 1.84
CA LYS A 93 10.17 5.79 0.60
C LYS A 93 8.71 5.99 0.21
N MET A 94 7.80 6.00 1.19
CA MET A 94 6.39 6.32 0.95
C MET A 94 6.24 7.73 0.36
N ARG A 95 6.93 8.73 0.95
CA ARG A 95 6.89 10.11 0.46
C ARG A 95 7.53 10.26 -0.93
N GLU A 96 8.66 9.58 -1.18
CA GLU A 96 9.31 9.54 -2.50
C GLU A 96 8.39 8.96 -3.57
N PHE A 97 7.70 7.86 -3.25
CA PHE A 97 6.73 7.25 -4.14
C PHE A 97 5.55 8.19 -4.44
N MET A 98 4.97 8.81 -3.41
CA MET A 98 3.86 9.76 -3.59
C MET A 98 4.28 10.97 -4.45
N ALA A 99 5.52 11.45 -4.28
CA ALA A 99 6.06 12.55 -5.07
C ALA A 99 6.34 12.15 -6.53
N ALA A 100 6.76 10.91 -6.77
CA ALA A 100 7.00 10.39 -8.13
C ALA A 100 5.70 10.13 -8.90
N TRP A 101 4.62 9.82 -8.21
CA TRP A 101 3.35 9.39 -8.80
C TRP A 101 2.17 10.27 -8.37
N PRO A 102 2.19 11.58 -8.60
CA PRO A 102 1.08 12.45 -8.18
C PRO A 102 -0.25 11.98 -8.76
N THR A 103 -1.29 11.98 -7.93
CA THR A 103 -2.66 11.72 -8.38
C THR A 103 -3.07 12.82 -9.37
N PRO A 104 -3.65 12.49 -10.53
CA PRO A 104 -4.16 13.49 -11.47
C PRO A 104 -5.23 14.40 -10.83
N ASP A 105 -5.23 15.69 -11.18
CA ASP A 105 -6.10 16.71 -10.57
C ASP A 105 -7.60 16.45 -10.78
N ASP A 106 -7.96 15.66 -11.80
CA ASP A 106 -9.34 15.31 -12.15
C ASP A 106 -9.87 14.10 -11.38
N VAL A 107 -9.04 13.43 -10.57
CA VAL A 107 -9.43 12.28 -9.76
C VAL A 107 -9.76 12.73 -8.32
N PRO A 108 -10.99 12.48 -7.82
CA PRO A 108 -11.34 12.80 -6.43
C PRO A 108 -10.43 12.07 -5.43
N ASN A 109 -9.85 12.80 -4.48
CA ASN A 109 -8.93 12.24 -3.49
C ASN A 109 -9.67 11.34 -2.49
N GLN A 110 -9.39 10.03 -2.51
CA GLN A 110 -10.01 9.08 -1.58
C GLN A 110 -9.29 8.94 -0.24
N ASN A 111 -8.24 9.72 0.02
CA ASN A 111 -7.51 9.67 1.29
C ASN A 111 -8.24 10.38 2.44
N GLU A 112 -9.32 11.10 2.16
CA GLU A 112 -10.08 11.88 3.16
C GLU A 112 -11.17 11.06 3.88
N GLU A 113 -11.52 9.86 3.39
CA GLU A 113 -12.73 9.12 3.84
C GLU A 113 -12.52 7.70 4.41
N ILE A 114 -11.29 7.26 4.72
CA ILE A 114 -11.06 5.92 5.32
C ILE A 114 -10.87 6.00 6.84
#